data_AF-A0A524FH02-F1
#
_entry.id   AF-A0A524FH02-F1
#
_cell.length_a   1.000
_cell.length_b   1.000
_cell.length_c   1.000
_cell.angle_alpha   90.00
_cell.angle_beta   90.00
_cell.angle_gamma   90.00
#
_symmetry.space_group_name_H-M   'P 1'
#
loop_
_entity.id
_entity.type
_entity.pdbx_description
1 polymer ?
#
loop_
_entity_poly.entity_id
_entity_poly.type
_entity_poly.pdbx_seq_one_letter_code
_entity_poly.pdbx_strand_id
1 'polypeptide(L)'
;MEFKLWRFIWTGIVGMLLMIPIAYATFYIFDLISILTGGLIQNFAGLARVLGGPVIFFFISALLGVSLICLIPVHWALYTQPGNIMLMLALILPWIICCSIMALLTAKNPEEGIFTSLAIGLGFFIIFAAFYAIISLLLARFGGAAIIDGLSIGLTGLPFLLAVLLATMEGAGIGAVFAALIGSIKLE
;
A
#
# COMPACT_ATOMS: atom_id res chain seq x y z
N MET A 1 -27.44 14.22 -4.09
CA MET A 1 -26.56 13.13 -4.54
C MET A 1 -26.40 12.16 -3.39
N GLU A 2 -26.83 10.90 -3.53
CA GLU A 2 -26.81 9.95 -2.42
C GLU A 2 -25.46 9.22 -2.34
N PHE A 3 -24.69 9.51 -1.27
CA PHE A 3 -23.51 8.74 -0.95
C PHE A 3 -23.91 7.32 -0.54
N LYS A 4 -23.64 6.34 -1.42
CA LYS A 4 -23.93 4.93 -1.14
C LYS A 4 -22.78 4.32 -0.35
N LEU A 5 -22.85 4.41 0.98
CA LEU A 5 -21.87 3.86 1.93
C LEU A 5 -21.50 2.39 1.61
N TRP A 6 -22.49 1.57 1.25
CA TRP A 6 -22.27 0.18 0.86
C TRP A 6 -21.29 0.03 -0.31
N ARG A 7 -21.45 0.86 -1.35
CA ARG A 7 -20.53 0.82 -2.50
C ARG A 7 -19.13 1.20 -2.08
N PHE A 8 -18.99 2.25 -1.27
CA PHE A 8 -17.69 2.71 -0.76
C PHE A 8 -16.94 1.60 -0.01
N ILE A 9 -17.63 0.90 0.90
CA ILE A 9 -17.07 -0.22 1.66
C ILE A 9 -16.68 -1.36 0.71
N TRP A 10 -17.56 -1.73 -0.22
CA TRP A 10 -17.29 -2.80 -1.19
C TRP A 10 -16.08 -2.50 -2.07
N THR A 11 -16.01 -1.30 -2.65
CA THR A 11 -14.89 -0.88 -3.50
C THR A 11 -13.58 -0.81 -2.71
N GLY A 12 -13.64 -0.42 -1.44
CA GLY A 12 -12.49 -0.47 -0.54
C GLY A 12 -12.00 -1.90 -0.34
N ILE A 13 -12.87 -2.83 0.06
CA ILE A 13 -12.49 -4.23 0.31
C ILE A 13 -11.96 -4.92 -0.95
N VAL A 14 -12.69 -4.84 -2.06
CA VAL A 14 -12.27 -5.49 -3.32
C VAL A 14 -11.00 -4.86 -3.86
N GLY A 15 -10.85 -3.53 -3.77
CA GLY A 15 -9.64 -2.85 -4.20
C GLY A 15 -8.43 -3.18 -3.32
N MET A 16 -8.60 -3.31 -2.01
CA MET A 16 -7.53 -3.81 -1.14
C MET A 16 -7.08 -5.22 -1.52
N LEU A 17 -8.02 -6.13 -1.82
CA LEU A 17 -7.70 -7.47 -2.30
C LEU A 17 -6.99 -7.46 -3.66
N LEU A 18 -7.40 -6.57 -4.56
CA LEU A 18 -6.75 -6.40 -5.87
C LEU A 18 -5.33 -5.84 -5.75
N MET A 19 -5.07 -4.99 -4.75
CA MET A 19 -3.74 -4.43 -4.52
C MET A 19 -2.72 -5.51 -4.16
N ILE A 20 -3.11 -6.61 -3.51
CA ILE A 20 -2.20 -7.69 -3.08
C ILE A 20 -1.41 -8.30 -4.27
N PRO A 21 -2.07 -8.84 -5.33
CA PRO A 21 -1.34 -9.38 -6.47
C PRO A 21 -0.63 -8.30 -7.30
N ILE A 22 -1.16 -7.07 -7.36
CA ILE A 22 -0.51 -5.96 -8.07
C ILE A 22 0.79 -5.56 -7.35
N ALA A 23 0.74 -5.40 -6.04
CA ALA A 23 1.90 -5.17 -5.21
C ALA A 23 2.90 -6.29 -5.46
N TYR A 24 2.54 -7.57 -5.28
CA TYR A 24 3.45 -8.69 -5.59
C TYR A 24 4.16 -8.56 -6.94
N ALA A 25 3.42 -8.27 -8.01
CA ALA A 25 3.99 -8.09 -9.34
C ALA A 25 4.97 -6.90 -9.40
N THR A 26 4.59 -5.74 -8.86
CA THR A 26 5.47 -4.57 -8.80
C THR A 26 6.70 -4.82 -7.94
N PHE A 27 6.56 -5.53 -6.82
CA PHE A 27 7.69 -5.91 -5.96
C PHE A 27 8.70 -6.79 -6.68
N TYR A 28 8.23 -7.74 -7.50
CA TYR A 28 9.12 -8.60 -8.29
C TYR A 28 9.76 -7.85 -9.46
N ILE A 29 9.00 -7.00 -10.15
CA ILE A 29 9.49 -6.25 -11.31
C ILE A 29 10.53 -5.21 -10.92
N PHE A 30 10.31 -4.49 -9.81
CA PHE A 30 11.16 -3.37 -9.39
C PHE A 30 12.13 -3.72 -8.26
N ASP A 31 12.09 -4.93 -7.72
CA ASP A 31 12.95 -5.39 -6.62
C ASP A 31 13.02 -4.40 -5.43
N LEU A 32 11.84 -3.93 -5.01
CA LEU A 32 11.67 -2.95 -3.93
C LEU A 32 12.41 -3.35 -2.64
N ILE A 33 12.53 -4.65 -2.38
CA ILE A 33 13.23 -5.18 -1.21
C ILE A 33 14.73 -4.86 -1.31
N SER A 34 15.35 -5.13 -2.45
CA SER A 34 16.76 -4.76 -2.68
C SER A 34 16.96 -3.27 -2.54
N ILE A 35 16.08 -2.49 -3.17
CA ILE A 35 16.17 -1.03 -3.19
C ILE A 35 16.05 -0.42 -1.78
N LEU A 36 15.14 -0.93 -0.94
CA LEU A 36 14.89 -0.37 0.38
C LEU A 36 15.78 -0.94 1.49
N THR A 37 16.20 -2.20 1.34
CA THR A 37 16.90 -2.93 2.42
C THR A 37 18.35 -3.25 2.09
N GLY A 38 18.84 -2.86 0.90
CA GLY A 38 20.16 -3.24 0.43
C GLY A 38 20.33 -4.76 0.26
N GLY A 39 19.22 -5.48 0.01
CA GLY A 39 19.21 -6.94 -0.15
C GLY A 39 19.08 -7.74 1.15
N LEU A 40 18.98 -7.09 2.33
CA LEU A 40 18.98 -7.78 3.62
C LEU A 40 17.77 -8.71 3.80
N ILE A 41 16.60 -8.30 3.31
CA ILE A 41 15.37 -9.09 3.39
C ILE A 41 15.23 -10.11 2.23
N GLN A 42 15.99 -9.97 1.14
CA GLN A 42 15.96 -10.94 0.03
C GLN A 42 16.39 -12.34 0.50
N ASN A 43 17.32 -12.40 1.45
CA ASN A 43 17.76 -13.66 2.06
C ASN A 43 16.66 -14.34 2.88
N PHE A 44 15.79 -13.57 3.55
CA PHE A 44 14.62 -14.11 4.26
C PHE A 44 13.54 -14.59 3.29
N ALA A 45 13.31 -13.87 2.19
CA ALA A 45 12.40 -14.30 1.13
C ALA A 45 12.90 -15.58 0.44
N GLY A 46 14.22 -15.69 0.21
CA GLY A 46 14.87 -16.91 -0.29
C GLY A 46 14.70 -18.10 0.65
N LEU A 47 14.83 -17.86 1.96
CA LEU A 47 14.59 -18.88 2.99
C LEU A 47 13.12 -19.34 3.02
N ALA A 48 12.17 -18.41 2.87
CA ALA A 48 10.76 -18.73 2.77
C ALA A 48 10.41 -19.57 1.52
N ARG A 49 11.10 -19.34 0.40
CA ARG A 49 10.96 -20.14 -0.83
C ARG A 49 11.42 -21.59 -0.63
N VAL A 50 12.47 -21.80 0.16
CA VAL A 50 13.03 -23.13 0.47
C VAL A 50 12.18 -23.88 1.51
N LEU A 51 11.68 -23.19 2.54
CA LEU A 51 10.96 -23.82 3.66
C LEU A 51 9.44 -23.91 3.45
N GLY A 52 8.84 -23.01 2.67
CA GLY A 52 7.38 -22.87 2.56
C GLY A 52 6.78 -23.20 1.18
N GLY A 53 7.60 -23.40 0.15
CA GLY A 53 7.12 -23.64 -1.21
C GLY A 53 6.52 -22.39 -1.90
N PRO A 54 6.07 -22.51 -3.16
CA PRO A 54 5.74 -21.36 -4.02
C PRO A 54 4.52 -20.57 -3.54
N VAL A 55 3.55 -21.24 -2.92
CA VAL A 55 2.31 -20.60 -2.44
C VAL A 55 2.58 -19.72 -1.21
N ILE A 56 3.30 -20.24 -0.21
CA ILE A 56 3.65 -19.47 0.99
C ILE A 56 4.56 -18.30 0.62
N PHE A 57 5.50 -18.52 -0.31
CA PHE A 57 6.37 -17.47 -0.84
C PHE A 57 5.58 -16.32 -1.48
N PHE A 58 4.54 -16.63 -2.27
CA PHE A 58 3.67 -15.62 -2.87
C PHE A 58 3.01 -14.75 -1.79
N PHE A 59 2.36 -15.35 -0.80
CA PHE A 59 1.64 -14.60 0.24
C PHE A 59 2.58 -13.73 1.08
N ILE A 60 3.76 -14.25 1.47
CA ILE A 60 4.75 -13.46 2.22
C ILE A 60 5.23 -12.27 1.40
N SER A 61 5.59 -12.50 0.14
CA SER A 61 6.10 -11.44 -0.74
C SER A 61 5.03 -10.39 -1.03
N ALA A 62 3.79 -10.82 -1.25
CA ALA A 62 2.66 -9.92 -1.50
C ALA A 62 2.31 -9.08 -0.27
N LEU A 63 2.27 -9.69 0.92
CA LEU A 63 2.00 -8.98 2.18
C LEU A 63 3.10 -8.00 2.54
N LEU A 64 4.35 -8.42 2.41
CA LEU A 64 5.50 -7.54 2.59
C LEU A 64 5.44 -6.39 1.58
N GLY A 65 5.01 -6.70 0.37
CA GLY A 65 4.84 -5.71 -0.67
C GLY A 65 3.83 -4.63 -0.31
N VAL A 66 2.60 -5.05 0.00
CA VAL A 66 1.53 -4.16 0.45
C VAL A 66 1.96 -3.37 1.69
N SER A 67 2.68 -4.01 2.61
CA SER A 67 3.17 -3.34 3.83
C SER A 67 4.13 -2.20 3.51
N LEU A 68 5.07 -2.39 2.59
CA LEU A 68 6.04 -1.36 2.23
C LEU A 68 5.39 -0.19 1.48
N ILE A 69 4.46 -0.44 0.54
CA ILE A 69 3.73 0.65 -0.15
C ILE A 69 2.77 1.40 0.79
N CYS A 70 2.30 0.75 1.85
CA CYS A 70 1.44 1.36 2.85
C CYS A 70 2.22 1.98 4.02
N LEU A 71 3.54 1.76 4.11
CA LEU A 71 4.39 2.27 5.18
C LEU A 71 5.28 3.42 4.70
N ILE A 72 5.71 3.39 3.43
CA ILE A 72 6.69 4.34 2.90
C ILE A 72 5.97 5.44 2.12
N PRO A 73 5.95 6.68 2.63
CA PRO A 73 5.33 7.79 1.92
C PRO A 73 6.12 8.17 0.67
N VAL A 74 5.40 8.64 -0.35
CA VAL A 74 5.99 9.11 -1.60
C VAL A 74 6.83 10.36 -1.36
N HIS A 75 6.35 11.28 -0.52
CA HIS A 75 7.14 12.47 -0.17
C HIS A 75 8.46 12.09 0.51
N TRP A 76 8.46 11.07 1.37
CA TRP A 76 9.68 10.61 2.02
C TRP A 76 10.69 10.11 0.99
N ALA A 77 10.25 9.27 0.05
CA ALA A 77 11.11 8.76 -1.01
C ALA A 77 11.67 9.88 -1.89
N LEU A 78 10.87 10.92 -2.17
CA LEU A 78 11.30 12.12 -2.87
C LEU A 78 12.39 12.89 -2.12
N TYR A 79 12.28 13.04 -0.80
CA TYR A 79 13.27 13.77 0.00
C TYR A 79 14.56 12.99 0.24
N THR A 80 14.46 11.69 0.51
CA THR A 80 15.62 10.87 0.90
C THR A 80 16.35 10.26 -0.29
N GLN A 81 15.64 9.99 -1.40
CA GLN A 81 16.20 9.38 -2.60
C GLN A 81 15.67 10.03 -3.90
N PRO A 82 15.84 11.36 -4.09
CA PRO A 82 15.26 12.09 -5.24
C PRO A 82 15.70 11.56 -6.61
N GLY A 83 16.87 10.91 -6.70
CA GLY A 83 17.38 10.32 -7.94
C GLY A 83 16.92 8.88 -8.19
N ASN A 84 16.25 8.23 -7.23
CA ASN A 84 15.85 6.83 -7.35
C ASN A 84 14.46 6.69 -7.98
N ILE A 85 14.41 6.88 -9.30
CA ILE A 85 13.18 6.76 -10.10
C ILE A 85 12.53 5.39 -9.91
N MET A 86 13.33 4.32 -9.78
CA MET A 86 12.80 2.98 -9.59
C MET A 86 12.02 2.85 -8.29
N LEU A 87 12.52 3.39 -7.18
CA LEU A 87 11.78 3.42 -5.91
C LEU A 87 10.44 4.17 -6.07
N MET A 88 10.46 5.33 -6.72
CA MET A 88 9.26 6.14 -6.92
C MET A 88 8.22 5.40 -7.76
N LEU A 89 8.62 4.81 -8.89
CA LEU A 89 7.73 4.01 -9.72
C LEU A 89 7.19 2.82 -8.94
N ALA A 90 8.04 2.16 -8.16
CA ALA A 90 7.65 0.98 -7.41
C ALA A 90 6.63 1.30 -6.28
N LEU A 91 6.72 2.49 -5.68
CA LEU A 91 5.72 2.98 -4.71
C LEU A 91 4.42 3.41 -5.39
N ILE A 92 4.50 4.12 -6.51
CA ILE A 92 3.35 4.79 -7.13
C ILE A 92 2.54 3.87 -8.05
N LEU A 93 3.21 3.04 -8.85
CA LEU A 93 2.59 2.22 -9.89
C LEU A 93 1.51 1.26 -9.34
N PRO A 94 1.66 0.61 -8.17
CA PRO A 94 0.61 -0.24 -7.62
C PRO A 94 -0.70 0.52 -7.40
N TRP A 95 -0.62 1.74 -6.87
CA TRP A 95 -1.77 2.60 -6.65
C TRP A 95 -2.43 2.99 -7.97
N ILE A 96 -1.64 3.37 -8.97
CA ILE A 96 -2.14 3.71 -10.30
C ILE A 96 -2.90 2.52 -10.89
N ILE A 97 -2.27 1.35 -10.97
CA ILE A 97 -2.85 0.17 -11.62
C ILE A 97 -4.10 -0.28 -10.85
N CYS A 98 -4.01 -0.42 -9.53
CA CYS A 98 -5.11 -0.90 -8.71
C CYS A 98 -6.31 0.03 -8.77
N CYS A 99 -6.11 1.34 -8.59
CA CYS A 99 -7.21 2.30 -8.61
C CYS A 99 -7.81 2.46 -10.01
N SER A 100 -6.98 2.39 -11.06
CA SER A 100 -7.47 2.44 -12.45
C SER A 100 -8.33 1.23 -12.80
N ILE A 101 -7.89 0.02 -12.45
CA ILE A 101 -8.68 -1.20 -12.69
C ILE A 101 -9.97 -1.16 -11.86
N MET A 102 -9.90 -0.78 -10.58
CA MET A 102 -11.09 -0.68 -9.75
C MET A 102 -12.08 0.34 -10.29
N ALA A 103 -11.62 1.50 -10.75
CA ALA A 103 -12.47 2.48 -11.42
C ALA A 103 -13.03 1.93 -12.74
N LEU A 104 -12.24 1.19 -13.52
CA LEU A 104 -12.67 0.52 -14.75
C LEU A 104 -13.75 -0.53 -14.49
N LEU A 105 -13.78 -1.15 -13.31
CA LEU A 105 -14.82 -2.12 -12.96
C LEU A 105 -16.05 -1.48 -12.33
N THR A 106 -15.89 -0.37 -11.60
CA THR A 106 -16.94 0.08 -10.65
C THR A 106 -17.41 1.51 -10.85
N ALA A 107 -16.58 2.41 -11.40
CA ALA A 107 -16.92 3.81 -11.56
C ALA A 107 -17.76 4.05 -12.81
N LYS A 108 -18.77 4.92 -12.69
CA LYS A 108 -19.62 5.42 -13.78
C LYS A 108 -19.37 6.88 -14.11
N ASN A 109 -18.60 7.59 -13.30
CA ASN A 109 -18.28 9.02 -13.42
C ASN A 109 -16.95 9.31 -12.68
N PRO A 110 -16.30 10.47 -12.85
CA PRO A 110 -15.00 10.76 -12.26
C PRO A 110 -15.04 10.79 -10.73
N GLU A 111 -16.13 11.31 -10.14
CA GLU A 111 -16.28 11.36 -8.68
C GLU A 111 -16.29 9.96 -8.07
N GLU A 112 -16.98 9.01 -8.72
CA GLU A 112 -16.96 7.60 -8.32
C GLU A 112 -15.56 6.99 -8.40
N GLY A 113 -14.76 7.40 -9.39
CA GLY A 113 -13.34 7.05 -9.48
C GLY A 113 -12.55 7.56 -8.28
N ILE A 114 -12.70 8.84 -7.93
CA ILE A 114 -12.05 9.45 -6.77
C ILE A 114 -12.42 8.71 -5.48
N PHE A 115 -13.72 8.50 -5.24
CA PHE A 115 -14.18 7.81 -4.03
C PHE A 115 -13.71 6.35 -3.96
N THR A 116 -13.58 5.67 -5.11
CA THR A 116 -13.03 4.31 -5.17
C THR A 116 -11.59 4.29 -4.66
N SER A 117 -10.75 5.22 -5.10
CA SER A 117 -9.35 5.28 -4.65
C SER A 117 -9.22 5.66 -3.17
N LEU A 118 -10.00 6.65 -2.72
CA LEU A 118 -10.06 7.04 -1.31
C LEU A 118 -10.54 5.90 -0.41
N ALA A 119 -11.51 5.09 -0.87
CA ALA A 119 -11.99 3.92 -0.13
C ALA A 119 -10.88 2.88 0.08
N ILE A 120 -10.04 2.67 -0.93
CA ILE A 120 -8.91 1.73 -0.84
C ILE A 120 -7.85 2.25 0.13
N GLY A 121 -7.45 3.52 0.00
CA GLY A 121 -6.47 4.14 0.90
C GLY A 121 -6.93 4.15 2.36
N LEU A 122 -8.16 4.58 2.61
CA LEU A 122 -8.75 4.58 3.95
C LEU A 122 -8.88 3.15 4.50
N GLY A 123 -9.24 2.19 3.66
CA GLY A 123 -9.30 0.78 4.04
C GLY A 123 -7.96 0.27 4.55
N PHE A 124 -6.87 0.54 3.82
CA PHE A 124 -5.52 0.16 4.26
C PHE A 124 -5.13 0.88 5.55
N PHE A 125 -5.39 2.18 5.67
CA PHE A 125 -5.13 2.92 6.89
C PHE A 125 -5.81 2.28 8.11
N ILE A 126 -7.10 1.93 7.99
CA ILE A 126 -7.85 1.27 9.08
C ILE A 126 -7.21 -0.06 9.47
N ILE A 127 -6.84 -0.90 8.48
CA ILE A 127 -6.20 -2.20 8.73
C ILE A 127 -4.86 -2.03 9.46
N PHE A 128 -4.02 -1.11 9.00
CA PHE A 128 -2.71 -0.87 9.60
C PHE A 128 -2.80 -0.18 10.98
N ALA A 129 -3.79 0.68 11.19
CA ALA A 129 -4.08 1.25 12.49
C ALA A 129 -4.55 0.18 13.49
N ALA A 130 -5.42 -0.74 13.06
CA ALA A 130 -5.83 -1.88 13.87
C ALA A 130 -4.65 -2.80 14.19
N PHE A 131 -3.78 -3.07 13.20
CA PHE A 131 -2.55 -3.83 13.39
C PHE A 131 -1.64 -3.16 14.44
N TYR A 132 -1.39 -1.86 14.34
CA TYR A 132 -0.62 -1.10 15.32
C TYR A 132 -1.20 -1.23 16.72
N ALA A 133 -2.52 -1.04 16.87
CA ALA A 133 -3.18 -1.15 18.17
C ALA A 133 -3.07 -2.56 18.76
N ILE A 134 -3.31 -3.60 17.95
CA ILE A 134 -3.27 -5.00 18.39
C ILE A 134 -1.85 -5.39 18.81
N ILE A 135 -0.83 -5.12 17.98
CA ILE A 135 0.55 -5.48 18.31
C ILE A 135 1.06 -4.67 19.51
N SER A 136 0.72 -3.39 19.60
CA SER A 136 1.05 -2.56 20.75
C SER A 136 0.45 -3.11 22.05
N LEU A 137 -0.77 -3.64 22.00
CA LEU A 137 -1.43 -4.27 23.14
C LEU A 137 -0.77 -5.61 23.51
N LEU A 138 -0.50 -6.47 22.52
CA LEU A 138 0.13 -7.78 22.74
C LEU A 138 1.54 -7.65 23.31
N LEU A 139 2.29 -6.64 22.87
CA LEU A 139 3.67 -6.38 23.30
C LEU A 139 3.77 -5.26 24.34
N ALA A 140 2.67 -4.88 25.01
CA ALA A 140 2.65 -3.75 25.95
C ALA A 140 3.72 -3.88 27.05
N ARG A 141 3.97 -5.09 27.54
CA ARG A 141 5.00 -5.38 28.56
C ARG A 141 6.43 -5.12 28.09
N PHE A 142 6.66 -5.10 26.77
CA PHE A 142 7.96 -4.87 26.14
C PHE A 142 8.06 -3.50 25.47
N GLY A 143 7.06 -2.63 25.65
CA GLY A 143 7.01 -1.35 24.95
C GLY A 143 6.64 -1.47 23.47
N GLY A 144 5.68 -2.35 23.13
CA GLY A 144 5.26 -2.65 21.75
C GLY A 144 5.10 -1.44 20.84
N ALA A 145 4.39 -0.39 21.29
CA ALA A 145 4.24 0.85 20.53
C ALA A 145 5.59 1.49 20.18
N ALA A 146 6.50 1.60 21.15
CA ALA A 146 7.84 2.15 20.94
C ALA A 146 8.69 1.30 20.00
N ILE A 147 8.51 -0.03 20.00
CA ILE A 147 9.18 -0.92 19.04
C ILE A 147 8.70 -0.64 17.62
N ILE A 148 7.39 -0.60 17.40
CA ILE A 148 6.81 -0.37 16.07
C ILE A 148 7.17 1.03 15.56
N ASP A 149 7.04 2.05 16.42
CA ASP A 149 7.41 3.42 16.08
C ASP A 149 8.92 3.55 15.83
N GLY A 150 9.77 2.89 16.64
CA GLY A 150 11.21 2.86 16.42
C GLY A 150 11.60 2.25 15.08
N LEU A 151 10.95 1.15 14.68
CA LEU A 151 11.14 0.54 13.36
C LEU A 151 10.69 1.47 12.24
N SER A 152 9.52 2.09 12.38
CA SER A 152 9.00 3.04 11.38
C SER A 152 9.89 4.27 11.24
N ILE A 153 10.37 4.84 12.36
CA ILE A 153 11.29 5.98 12.37
C ILE A 153 12.61 5.58 11.71
N GLY A 154 13.14 4.39 11.99
CA GLY A 154 14.34 3.88 11.34
C GLY A 154 14.19 3.75 9.81
N LEU A 155 13.00 3.39 9.34
CA LEU A 155 12.72 3.19 7.92
C LEU A 155 12.32 4.47 7.17
N THR A 156 11.51 5.32 7.80
CA THR A 156 10.82 6.45 7.15
C THR A 156 11.02 7.79 7.85
N GLY A 157 11.73 7.83 8.97
CA GLY A 157 11.86 9.04 9.80
C GLY A 157 10.56 9.48 10.48
N LEU A 158 9.49 8.68 10.41
CA LEU A 158 8.16 9.02 10.93
C LEU A 158 7.63 7.93 11.88
N PRO A 159 6.87 8.30 12.93
CA PRO A 159 6.10 7.34 13.72
C PRO A 159 5.15 6.53 12.83
N PHE A 160 4.85 5.29 13.24
CA PHE A 160 4.20 4.30 12.37
C PHE A 160 2.84 4.76 11.84
N LEU A 161 1.96 5.24 12.72
CA LEU A 161 0.64 5.70 12.31
C LEU A 161 0.70 6.89 11.35
N LEU A 162 1.68 7.78 11.52
CA LEU A 162 1.86 8.93 10.64
C LEU A 162 2.44 8.51 9.29
N ALA A 163 3.42 7.61 9.29
CA ALA A 163 3.99 7.03 8.07
C ALA A 163 2.91 6.34 7.24
N VAL A 164 2.09 5.49 7.87
CA VAL A 164 0.99 4.80 7.22
C VAL A 164 -0.08 5.75 6.71
N LEU A 165 -0.48 6.75 7.51
CA LEU A 165 -1.47 7.73 7.09
C LEU A 165 -1.00 8.48 5.84
N LEU A 166 0.25 8.98 5.84
CA LEU A 166 0.78 9.72 4.70
C LEU A 166 0.95 8.82 3.48
N ALA A 167 1.51 7.62 3.64
CA ALA A 167 1.69 6.69 2.53
C ALA A 167 0.36 6.29 1.87
N THR A 168 -0.65 5.95 2.67
CA THR A 168 -1.97 5.55 2.15
C THR A 168 -2.75 6.71 1.55
N MET A 169 -2.65 7.92 2.11
CA MET A 169 -3.31 9.11 1.56
C MET A 169 -2.62 9.64 0.30
N GLU A 170 -1.30 9.60 0.22
CA GLU A 170 -0.56 9.95 -0.99
C GLU A 170 -0.80 8.94 -2.11
N GLY A 171 -0.75 7.65 -1.78
CA GLY A 171 -1.09 6.57 -2.69
C GLY A 171 -2.52 6.69 -3.21
N ALA A 172 -3.50 6.93 -2.34
CA ALA A 172 -4.89 7.17 -2.73
C ALA A 172 -5.08 8.49 -3.49
N GLY A 173 -4.31 9.52 -3.19
CA GLY A 173 -4.34 10.78 -3.94
C GLY A 173 -3.88 10.57 -5.38
N ILE A 174 -2.77 9.85 -5.57
CA ILE A 174 -2.28 9.50 -6.91
C ILE A 174 -3.29 8.58 -7.62
N GLY A 175 -3.77 7.55 -6.93
CA GLY A 175 -4.78 6.64 -7.46
C GLY A 175 -6.07 7.36 -7.86
N ALA A 176 -6.49 8.39 -7.12
CA ALA A 176 -7.70 9.16 -7.38
C ALA A 176 -7.60 9.93 -8.70
N VAL A 177 -6.44 10.48 -9.05
CA VAL A 177 -6.24 11.17 -10.33
C VAL A 177 -6.49 10.22 -11.51
N PHE A 178 -5.90 9.02 -11.47
CA PHE A 178 -6.08 8.04 -12.55
C PHE A 178 -7.47 7.40 -12.54
N ALA A 179 -8.02 7.13 -11.36
CA ALA A 179 -9.38 6.61 -11.24
C ALA A 179 -10.43 7.61 -11.75
N ALA A 180 -10.24 8.91 -11.49
CA ALA A 180 -11.09 9.98 -12.03
C ALA A 180 -11.03 10.02 -13.55
N LEU A 181 -9.84 9.91 -14.13
CA LEU A 181 -9.65 9.85 -15.59
C LEU A 181 -10.38 8.66 -16.22
N ILE A 182 -10.31 7.47 -15.63
CA ILE A 182 -11.08 6.32 -16.11
C ILE A 182 -12.58 6.56 -15.98
N GLY A 183 -13.00 7.19 -14.88
CA GLY A 183 -14.39 7.58 -14.67
C GLY A 183 -14.91 8.59 -15.69
N SER A 184 -14.07 9.53 -16.15
CA SER A 184 -14.44 10.50 -17.19
C SER A 184 -14.53 9.84 -18.57
N ILE A 185 -13.59 8.96 -18.92
CA ILE A 185 -13.61 8.24 -20.21
C ILE A 185 -14.88 7.39 -20.38
N LYS A 186 -15.42 6.85 -19.29
CA LYS A 186 -16.65 6.03 -19.31
C LYS A 186 -17.95 6.83 -19.40
N LEU A 187 -17.91 8.12 -19.10
CA LEU A 187 -19.07 9.00 -19.19
C LEU A 187 -19.33 9.46 -20.61
N GLU A 188 -18.28 9.53 -21.43
CA GLU A 188 -18.33 9.80 -22.86
C GLU A 188 -18.96 8.62 -23.62
#